data_AF-A0A0F9AJJ4-F1
#
_entry.id   AF-A0A0F9AJJ4-F1
#
_cell.length_a   1.000
_cell.length_b   1.000
_cell.length_c   1.000
_cell.angle_alpha   90.00
_cell.angle_beta   90.00
_cell.angle_gamma   90.00
#
_symmetry.space_group_name_H-M   'P 1'
#
loop_
_entity.id
_entity.type
_entity.pdbx_description
1 polymer ?
#
loop_
_entity_poly.entity_id
_entity_poly.type
_entity_poly.pdbx_seq_one_letter_code
_entity_poly.pdbx_strand_id
1 'polypeptide(L)' 'RETYTAMVDSIGEIEISTYIVKDFCKGDKLARMIGLKKASEIKLYNNKIYTKYTMVT' A
#
# COMPACT_ATOMS: atom_id res chain seq x y z
N ARG A 1 -18.78 -0.38 15.22
CA ARG A 1 -17.68 -1.38 15.29
C ARG A 1 -18.14 -2.69 14.66
N GLU A 2 -19.27 -3.26 15.08
CA GLU A 2 -19.84 -4.50 14.53
C GLU A 2 -20.09 -4.47 13.02
N THR A 3 -20.63 -3.37 12.47
CA THR A 3 -20.89 -3.24 11.02
C THR A 3 -19.61 -3.23 10.17
N TYR A 4 -18.53 -2.62 10.68
CA TYR A 4 -17.24 -2.59 9.99
C TYR A 4 -16.58 -3.98 10.01
N THR A 5 -16.64 -4.68 11.15
CA THR A 5 -16.15 -6.05 11.28
C THR A 5 -16.92 -7.01 10.36
N ALA A 6 -18.26 -6.91 10.30
CA ALA A 6 -19.07 -7.73 9.40
C ALA A 6 -18.78 -7.48 7.91
N MET A 7 -18.45 -6.23 7.54
CA MET A 7 -18.03 -5.91 6.16
C MET A 7 -16.67 -6.51 5.84
N VAL A 8 -15.69 -6.44 6.75
CA VAL A 8 -14.36 -7.04 6.56
C VAL A 8 -14.46 -8.55 6.42
N ASP A 9 -15.22 -9.21 7.31
CA ASP A 9 -15.43 -10.68 7.26
C ASP A 9 -16.16 -11.13 5.97
N SER A 10 -16.99 -10.27 5.38
CA SER A 10 -17.70 -10.55 4.11
C SER A 10 -16.81 -10.38 2.87
N ILE A 11 -15.82 -9.48 2.90
CA ILE A 11 -14.97 -9.16 1.75
C ILE A 11 -13.79 -10.15 1.66
N GLY A 12 -13.42 -10.76 2.79
CA GLY A 12 -12.20 -11.55 2.91
C GLY A 12 -10.97 -10.67 3.02
N GLU A 13 -9.81 -11.18 2.62
CA GLU A 13 -8.55 -10.44 2.68
C GLU A 13 -8.59 -9.19 1.78
N ILE A 14 -8.38 -8.01 2.38
CA ILE A 14 -8.35 -6.73 1.63
C ILE A 14 -6.89 -6.37 1.34
N GLU A 15 -6.50 -6.40 0.07
CA GLU A 15 -5.21 -5.86 -0.37
C GLU A 15 -5.32 -4.34 -0.59
N ILE A 16 -4.63 -3.57 0.24
CA ILE A 16 -4.41 -2.13 0.03
C ILE A 16 -3.04 -1.97 -0.62
N SER A 17 -2.99 -1.39 -1.84
CA SER A 17 -1.72 -1.09 -2.50
C SER A 17 -1.59 0.37 -2.94
N THR A 18 -0.35 0.87 -2.92
CA THR A 18 -0.01 2.22 -3.38
C THR A 18 1.35 2.26 -4.05
N TYR A 19 1.58 3.29 -4.87
CA TYR A 19 2.82 3.50 -5.60
C TYR A 19 3.47 4.79 -5.15
N ILE A 20 4.68 4.68 -4.62
CA ILE A 20 5.46 5.83 -4.16
C ILE A 20 6.63 6.04 -5.11
N VAL A 21 6.81 7.27 -5.56
CA VAL A 21 7.94 7.62 -6.42
C VAL A 21 9.26 7.34 -5.69
N LYS A 22 10.24 6.83 -6.42
CA LYS A 22 11.59 6.57 -5.93
C LYS A 22 12.16 7.86 -5.33
N ASP A 23 12.91 7.71 -4.24
CA ASP A 23 13.58 8.79 -3.49
C ASP A 23 12.63 9.78 -2.77
N PHE A 24 11.31 9.58 -2.81
CA PHE A 24 10.38 10.35 -1.97
C PHE A 24 10.30 9.79 -0.54
N CYS A 25 11.27 10.17 0.29
CA CYS A 25 11.43 9.69 1.67
C CYS A 25 10.19 9.89 2.55
N LYS A 26 9.45 10.99 2.39
CA LYS A 26 8.22 11.24 3.16
C LYS A 26 7.14 10.20 2.83
N GLY A 27 7.04 9.77 1.58
CA GLY A 27 6.10 8.72 1.15
C GLY A 27 6.47 7.36 1.71
N ASP A 28 7.76 6.96 1.65
CA ASP A 28 8.23 5.69 2.23
C ASP A 28 7.94 5.64 3.74
N LYS A 29 8.25 6.72 4.48
CA LYS A 29 7.96 6.81 5.92
C LYS A 29 6.47 6.68 6.22
N LEU A 30 5.62 7.37 5.46
CA LEU A 30 4.18 7.29 5.63
C LEU A 30 3.64 5.88 5.37
N ALA A 31 4.06 5.24 4.27
CA ALA A 31 3.64 3.89 3.94
C ALA A 31 3.98 2.88 5.05
N ARG A 32 5.21 2.94 5.57
CA ARG A 32 5.62 2.09 6.70
C ARG A 32 4.84 2.40 7.98
N MET A 33 4.55 3.67 8.25
CA MET A 33 3.81 4.10 9.43
C MET A 33 2.37 3.57 9.44
N ILE A 34 1.74 3.45 8.26
CA ILE A 34 0.39 2.90 8.12
C ILE A 34 0.37 1.38 7.88
N GLY A 35 1.51 0.68 8.04
CA GLY A 35 1.59 -0.78 7.98
C GLY A 35 1.82 -1.39 6.60
N LEU A 36 1.99 -0.58 5.56
CA LEU A 36 2.28 -1.10 4.22
C LEU A 36 3.72 -1.60 4.12
N LYS A 37 3.89 -2.75 3.48
CA LYS A 37 5.19 -3.37 3.20
C LYS A 37 5.62 -3.06 1.77
N LYS A 38 6.90 -2.80 1.58
CA LYS A 38 7.48 -2.60 0.25
C LYS A 38 7.39 -3.90 -0.55
N ALA A 39 6.79 -3.84 -1.72
CA ALA A 39 6.73 -4.96 -2.66
C ALA A 39 7.90 -4.86 -3.67
N SER A 40 8.24 -5.99 -4.29
CA SER A 40 9.29 -6.06 -5.32
C SER A 40 8.89 -5.41 -6.65
N GLU A 41 7.61 -5.03 -6.80
CA GLU A 41 7.08 -4.46 -8.03
C GLU A 41 7.47 -2.98 -8.18
N ILE A 42 7.99 -2.65 -9.36
CA ILE A 42 8.48 -1.32 -9.72
C ILE A 42 7.85 -0.92 -11.05
N LYS A 43 7.32 0.31 -11.13
CA LYS A 43 6.66 0.84 -12.33
C LYS A 43 7.37 2.09 -12.85
N LEU A 44 7.64 2.15 -14.14
CA LEU A 44 8.14 3.36 -14.81
C LEU A 44 6.96 4.11 -15.43
N TYR A 45 6.79 5.38 -15.08
CA TYR A 45 5.76 6.24 -15.65
C TYR A 45 6.24 7.69 -15.69
N ASN A 46 6.09 8.37 -16.84
CA ASN A 46 6.58 9.75 -17.05
C ASN A 46 8.03 9.96 -16.59
N ASN A 47 8.93 9.05 -16.98
CA ASN A 47 10.35 9.08 -16.60
C ASN A 47 10.63 8.99 -15.08
N LYS A 48 9.63 8.56 -14.30
CA LYS A 48 9.76 8.37 -12.84
C LYS A 48 9.55 6.92 -12.48
N ILE A 49 10.38 6.44 -11.56
CA ILE A 49 10.32 5.09 -11.02
C ILE A 49 9.40 5.13 -9.80
N TYR A 50 8.44 4.22 -9.71
CA TYR A 50 7.54 4.05 -8.57
C TYR A 50 7.75 2.68 -7.96
N THR A 51 7.77 2.60 -6.64
CA THR A 51 7.79 1.31 -5.91
C THR A 51 6.41 1.04 -5.33
N LYS A 52 5.91 -0.19 -5.52
CA LYS A 52 4.66 -0.64 -4.91
C LYS A 52 4.85 -0.91 -3.42
N TYR A 53 3.84 -0.54 -2.65
CA TYR A 53 3.69 -0.90 -1.24
C TYR A 53 2.32 -1.56 -1.07
N THR A 54 2.24 -2.61 -0.25
CA THR A 54 1.02 -3.40 -0.08
C THR A 54 0.84 -3.85 1.38
N MET A 55 -0.41 -3.99 1.81
CA MET A 55 -0.81 -4.66 3.04
C MET A 55 -2.06 -5.47 2.76
N VAL A 56 -2.07 -6.71 3.25
CA VAL A 56 -3.25 -7.55 3.30
C VAL A 56 -3.83 -7.44 4.71
N THR A 57 -5.12 -7.11 4.79
CA THR A 57 -5.87 -6.94 6.05
C THR A 57 -6.88 -8.05 6.19
#